data_AF-A0A1Y5ECD3-F1
#
_entry.id   AF-A0A1Y5ECD3-F1
#
_cell.length_a   1.000
_cell.length_b   1.000
_cell.length_c   1.000
_cell.angle_alpha   90.00
_cell.angle_beta   90.00
_cell.angle_gamma   90.00
#
_symmetry.space_group_name_H-M   'P 1'
#
loop_
_entity.id
_entity.type
_entity.pdbx_description
1 polymer ?
#
loop_
_entity_poly.entity_id
_entity_poly.type
_entity_poly.pdbx_seq_one_letter_code
_entity_poly.pdbx_strand_id
1 'polypeptide(L)'
;MVWVDSDAELAKWCAHFATLPVIAIDTEFIRRTTFYPITGLIQISDGVSAVLIDPLAITHWQDMIALMTNQNVIKVFHACSEDLEVFDRLLGVIPTPFYDTQVAEAYVSGRWSLSYVKLIMAYRNIEIAKDETRSDWLKRPLTDAQKRYAALDVAYLIDVYHRQLKTLNEKNMLAWALEDCDAITHQYRLNTNAEINWSNVKSAWRLSPKSLTLLRLLFIWRDKTARAEDVPKGQVIKDRTLWAIAKLFPDSHNTLSRTEEMTGRQHRLYGEHILKTVNMVNELSPDEYQLSLELPLPSQAGELSKAIKAFVTDKAKVLGIAPEAALKKKQLDPLVRHLFLGEALNLIPPTMTGWRKSEIIDPILQRFAKA
;
A
#
# COMPACT_ATOMS: atom_id res chain seq x y z
N MET A 1 1.48 -15.23 -26.43
CA MET A 1 0.31 -14.77 -25.65
C MET A 1 -0.71 -15.90 -25.66
N VAL A 2 -1.21 -16.29 -24.51
CA VAL A 2 -2.17 -17.38 -24.33
C VAL A 2 -3.32 -16.86 -23.48
N TRP A 3 -4.56 -17.17 -23.86
CA TRP A 3 -5.75 -16.83 -23.09
C TRP A 3 -6.20 -18.06 -22.30
N VAL A 4 -6.58 -17.86 -21.03
CA VAL A 4 -7.03 -18.93 -20.13
C VAL A 4 -8.33 -18.49 -19.49
N ASP A 5 -9.41 -19.21 -19.78
CA ASP A 5 -10.75 -18.97 -19.26
C ASP A 5 -11.44 -20.26 -18.77
N SER A 6 -10.66 -21.28 -18.45
CA SER A 6 -11.15 -22.54 -17.89
C SER A 6 -10.28 -23.04 -16.73
N ASP A 7 -10.92 -23.68 -15.75
CA ASP A 7 -10.22 -24.24 -14.58
C ASP A 7 -9.15 -25.25 -14.97
N ALA A 8 -9.40 -26.06 -16.00
CA ALA A 8 -8.46 -27.09 -16.48
C ALA A 8 -7.19 -26.48 -17.11
N GLU A 9 -7.35 -25.41 -17.89
CA GLU A 9 -6.20 -24.70 -18.46
C GLU A 9 -5.43 -23.94 -17.38
N LEU A 10 -6.14 -23.33 -16.41
CA LEU A 10 -5.50 -22.69 -15.26
C LEU A 10 -4.62 -23.70 -14.50
N ALA A 11 -5.17 -24.86 -14.14
CA ALA A 11 -4.43 -25.91 -13.43
C ALA A 11 -3.17 -26.35 -14.21
N LYS A 12 -3.29 -26.53 -15.53
CA LYS A 12 -2.17 -26.88 -16.41
C LYS A 12 -1.07 -25.81 -16.40
N TRP A 13 -1.44 -24.54 -16.52
CA TRP A 13 -0.47 -23.43 -16.50
C TRP A 13 0.16 -23.25 -15.13
N CYS A 14 -0.61 -23.36 -14.04
CA CYS A 14 -0.08 -23.34 -12.68
C CYS A 14 0.93 -24.47 -12.43
N ALA A 15 0.65 -25.68 -12.92
CA ALA A 15 1.59 -26.81 -12.84
C ALA A 15 2.89 -26.54 -13.60
N HIS A 16 2.82 -25.94 -14.81
CA HIS A 16 4.01 -25.51 -15.56
C HIS A 16 4.80 -24.44 -14.79
N PHE A 17 4.14 -23.37 -14.36
CA PHE A 17 4.78 -22.27 -13.63
C PHE A 17 5.43 -22.72 -12.32
N ALA A 18 4.85 -23.71 -11.65
CA ALA A 18 5.41 -24.30 -10.43
C ALA A 18 6.77 -25.01 -10.65
N THR A 19 7.12 -25.35 -11.89
CA THR A 19 8.43 -25.95 -12.23
C THR A 19 9.53 -24.90 -12.45
N LEU A 20 9.16 -23.62 -12.55
CA LEU A 20 10.07 -22.53 -12.88
C LEU A 20 10.61 -21.86 -11.60
N PRO A 21 11.85 -21.36 -11.61
CA PRO A 21 12.40 -20.65 -10.45
C PRO A 21 11.78 -19.25 -10.27
N VAL A 22 11.24 -18.67 -11.33
CA VAL A 22 10.72 -17.30 -11.36
C VAL A 22 9.59 -17.17 -12.38
N ILE A 23 8.59 -16.37 -12.03
CA ILE A 23 7.52 -15.93 -12.94
C ILE A 23 7.30 -14.43 -12.77
N ALA A 24 6.91 -13.74 -13.83
CA ALA A 24 6.45 -12.36 -13.76
C ALA A 24 4.93 -12.31 -13.66
N ILE A 25 4.41 -11.39 -12.85
CA ILE A 25 2.99 -11.25 -12.56
C ILE A 25 2.59 -9.78 -12.62
N ASP A 26 1.40 -9.55 -13.15
CA ASP A 26 0.68 -8.28 -13.05
C ASP A 26 -0.82 -8.56 -12.85
N THR A 27 -1.60 -7.52 -12.54
CA THR A 27 -3.07 -7.61 -12.50
C THR A 27 -3.74 -6.40 -13.11
N GLU A 28 -4.94 -6.60 -13.66
CA GLU A 28 -5.84 -5.51 -14.05
C GLU A 28 -7.14 -5.60 -13.28
N PHE A 29 -7.62 -4.46 -12.76
CA PHE A 29 -8.80 -4.42 -11.90
C PHE A 29 -9.55 -3.09 -12.00
N ILE A 30 -10.81 -3.09 -11.57
CA ILE A 30 -11.63 -1.88 -11.47
C ILE A 30 -11.98 -1.62 -10.01
N ARG A 31 -11.77 -0.38 -9.55
CA ARG A 31 -12.19 0.10 -8.22
C ARG A 31 -12.78 1.52 -8.32
N ARG A 32 -13.96 1.63 -8.93
CA ARG A 32 -14.66 2.92 -9.11
C ARG A 32 -15.80 3.13 -8.12
N THR A 33 -16.65 2.11 -7.98
CA THR A 33 -17.91 2.18 -7.22
C THR A 33 -17.98 1.16 -6.09
N THR A 34 -16.91 0.41 -5.87
CA THR A 34 -16.81 -0.66 -4.88
C THR A 34 -15.75 -0.35 -3.83
N PHE A 35 -15.84 -1.01 -2.68
CA PHE A 35 -14.77 -1.00 -1.69
C PHE A 35 -13.60 -1.84 -2.19
N TYR A 36 -13.92 -3.06 -2.61
CA TYR A 36 -12.94 -4.04 -3.05
C TYR A 36 -12.61 -3.86 -4.54
N PRO A 37 -11.36 -4.13 -4.96
CA PRO A 37 -11.05 -4.22 -6.37
C PRO A 37 -11.80 -5.41 -6.98
N ILE A 38 -12.36 -5.22 -8.18
CA ILE A 38 -12.89 -6.32 -8.99
C ILE A 38 -11.79 -6.68 -9.99
N THR A 39 -11.21 -7.87 -9.83
CA THR A 39 -10.16 -8.38 -10.73
C THR A 39 -10.74 -8.59 -12.12
N GLY A 40 -10.16 -7.91 -13.11
CA GLY A 40 -10.50 -8.03 -14.52
C GLY A 40 -9.55 -8.92 -15.30
N LEU A 41 -8.28 -9.02 -14.92
CA LEU A 41 -7.31 -9.92 -15.56
C LEU A 41 -6.15 -10.22 -14.61
N ILE A 42 -5.56 -11.42 -14.74
CA ILE A 42 -4.25 -11.74 -14.15
C ILE A 42 -3.31 -12.11 -15.29
N GLN A 43 -2.11 -11.54 -15.28
CA GLN A 43 -1.09 -11.83 -16.27
C GLN A 43 0.05 -12.58 -15.60
N ILE A 44 0.48 -13.71 -16.19
CA ILE A 44 1.66 -14.44 -15.74
C ILE A 44 2.56 -14.73 -16.92
N SER A 45 3.86 -14.48 -16.78
CA SER A 45 4.86 -14.77 -17.80
C SER A 45 5.96 -15.68 -17.27
N ASP A 46 6.39 -16.61 -18.11
CA ASP A 46 7.60 -17.43 -17.92
C ASP A 46 8.83 -16.84 -18.63
N GLY A 47 8.71 -15.62 -19.18
CA GLY A 47 9.75 -14.93 -19.94
C GLY A 47 9.71 -15.24 -21.45
N VAL A 48 8.86 -16.17 -21.89
CA VAL A 48 8.63 -16.50 -23.30
C VAL A 48 7.16 -16.28 -23.66
N SER A 49 6.26 -16.79 -22.83
CA SER A 49 4.82 -16.74 -23.01
C SER A 49 4.20 -15.84 -21.95
N ALA A 50 3.35 -14.90 -22.40
CA ALA A 50 2.42 -14.20 -21.51
C ALA A 50 1.07 -14.94 -21.51
N VAL A 51 0.66 -15.42 -20.35
CA VAL A 51 -0.62 -16.10 -20.09
C VAL A 51 -1.55 -15.09 -19.44
N LEU A 52 -2.69 -14.85 -20.08
CA LEU A 52 -3.72 -13.92 -19.67
C LEU A 52 -4.90 -14.72 -19.14
N ILE A 53 -5.12 -14.66 -17.84
CA ILE A 53 -6.09 -15.47 -17.10
C ILE A 53 -7.32 -14.61 -16.83
N ASP A 54 -8.47 -15.05 -17.32
CA ASP A 54 -9.77 -14.41 -17.11
C ASP A 54 -10.38 -14.83 -15.77
N PRO A 55 -10.30 -14.00 -14.71
CA PRO A 55 -10.83 -14.38 -13.41
C PRO A 55 -12.36 -14.53 -13.39
N LEU A 56 -13.09 -14.02 -14.39
CA LEU A 56 -14.56 -14.11 -14.44
C LEU A 56 -15.05 -15.50 -14.86
N ALA A 57 -14.19 -16.30 -15.49
CA ALA A 57 -14.52 -17.64 -15.97
C ALA A 57 -13.96 -18.77 -15.07
N ILE A 58 -13.10 -18.42 -14.11
CA ILE A 58 -12.47 -19.37 -13.18
C ILE A 58 -13.30 -19.54 -11.92
N THR A 59 -13.51 -20.79 -11.51
CA THR A 59 -14.23 -21.14 -10.27
C THR A 59 -13.35 -21.88 -9.26
N HIS A 60 -12.26 -22.52 -9.71
CA HIS A 60 -11.34 -23.26 -8.86
C HIS A 60 -9.96 -22.58 -8.80
N TRP A 61 -9.60 -22.06 -7.62
CA TRP A 61 -8.40 -21.24 -7.42
C TRP A 61 -7.25 -21.97 -6.70
N GLN A 62 -7.43 -23.22 -6.30
CA GLN A 62 -6.46 -23.97 -5.48
C GLN A 62 -5.05 -24.03 -6.10
N ASP A 63 -4.94 -24.28 -7.40
CA ASP A 63 -3.63 -24.35 -8.07
C ASP A 63 -2.95 -22.99 -8.15
N MET A 64 -3.73 -21.92 -8.34
CA MET A 64 -3.20 -20.54 -8.29
C MET A 64 -2.76 -20.17 -6.87
N ILE A 65 -3.55 -20.52 -5.85
CA ILE A 65 -3.18 -20.33 -4.44
C ILE A 65 -1.87 -21.05 -4.13
N ALA A 66 -1.73 -22.30 -4.57
CA ALA A 66 -0.51 -23.08 -4.40
C ALA A 66 0.68 -22.43 -5.10
N LEU A 67 0.50 -21.92 -6.33
CA LEU A 67 1.55 -21.21 -7.07
C LEU A 67 1.96 -19.90 -6.37
N MET A 68 0.99 -19.08 -5.96
CA MET A 68 1.25 -17.78 -5.32
C MET A 68 1.95 -17.94 -3.97
N THR A 69 1.79 -19.06 -3.29
CA THR A 69 2.44 -19.35 -1.99
C THR A 69 3.65 -20.29 -2.10
N ASN A 70 3.98 -20.77 -3.30
CA ASN A 70 5.11 -21.66 -3.53
C ASN A 70 6.44 -20.96 -3.24
N GLN A 71 7.16 -21.47 -2.24
CA GLN A 71 8.44 -20.91 -1.78
C GLN A 71 9.59 -21.07 -2.79
N ASN A 72 9.47 -21.99 -3.74
CA ASN A 72 10.50 -22.25 -4.74
C ASN A 72 10.35 -21.39 -6.00
N VAL A 73 9.28 -20.60 -6.10
CA VAL A 73 8.99 -19.75 -7.26
C VAL A 73 8.98 -18.30 -6.80
N ILE A 74 9.89 -17.48 -7.32
CA ILE A 74 9.86 -16.03 -7.10
C ILE A 74 8.76 -15.41 -7.98
N LYS A 75 7.86 -14.65 -7.36
CA LYS A 75 6.86 -13.85 -8.09
C LYS A 75 7.40 -12.44 -8.32
N VAL A 76 7.70 -12.08 -9.56
CA VAL A 76 8.24 -10.77 -9.92
C VAL A 76 7.10 -9.85 -10.31
N PHE A 77 7.00 -8.73 -9.60
CA PHE A 77 6.05 -7.66 -9.86
C PHE A 77 6.77 -6.36 -10.21
N HIS A 78 6.00 -5.35 -10.60
CA HIS A 78 6.42 -3.97 -10.63
C HIS A 78 5.43 -3.09 -9.88
N ALA A 79 5.85 -2.45 -8.77
CA ALA A 79 4.99 -1.59 -7.96
C ALA A 79 3.74 -2.29 -7.38
N CYS A 80 3.94 -3.47 -6.76
CA CYS A 80 2.90 -4.47 -6.47
C CYS A 80 1.85 -4.10 -5.41
N SER A 81 1.89 -2.88 -4.88
CA SER A 81 1.15 -2.53 -3.65
C SER A 81 -0.37 -2.71 -3.76
N GLU A 82 -0.95 -2.49 -4.93
CA GLU A 82 -2.38 -2.75 -5.18
C GLU A 82 -2.64 -4.20 -5.60
N ASP A 83 -1.71 -4.84 -6.32
CA ASP A 83 -1.80 -6.26 -6.69
C ASP A 83 -1.91 -7.17 -5.47
N LEU A 84 -1.21 -6.85 -4.38
CA LEU A 84 -1.32 -7.62 -3.13
C LEU A 84 -2.76 -7.61 -2.59
N GLU A 85 -3.50 -6.49 -2.73
CA GLU A 85 -4.91 -6.41 -2.34
C GLU A 85 -5.80 -7.24 -3.29
N VAL A 86 -5.48 -7.22 -4.59
CA VAL A 86 -6.18 -8.02 -5.60
C VAL A 86 -6.06 -9.50 -5.28
N PHE A 87 -4.85 -10.00 -5.00
CA PHE A 87 -4.63 -11.40 -4.63
C PHE A 87 -5.22 -11.77 -3.28
N ASP A 88 -5.08 -10.94 -2.26
CA ASP A 88 -5.69 -11.18 -0.94
C ASP A 88 -7.22 -11.28 -1.06
N ARG A 89 -7.84 -10.41 -1.86
CA ARG A 89 -9.29 -10.44 -2.09
C ARG A 89 -9.74 -11.66 -2.90
N LEU A 90 -9.05 -11.96 -4.01
CA LEU A 90 -9.46 -13.00 -4.94
C LEU A 90 -9.13 -14.40 -4.42
N LEU A 91 -7.94 -14.58 -3.84
CA LEU A 91 -7.39 -15.88 -3.47
C LEU A 91 -7.32 -16.11 -1.95
N GLY A 92 -7.50 -15.07 -1.13
CA GLY A 92 -7.32 -15.17 0.32
C GLY A 92 -5.85 -15.32 0.76
N VAL A 93 -4.89 -15.08 -0.15
CA VAL A 93 -3.46 -15.17 0.11
C VAL A 93 -2.72 -14.00 -0.51
N ILE A 94 -1.63 -13.58 0.14
CA ILE A 94 -0.67 -12.62 -0.42
C ILE A 94 0.45 -13.44 -1.07
N PRO A 95 0.82 -13.18 -2.34
CA PRO A 95 1.90 -13.88 -3.00
C PRO A 95 3.21 -13.79 -2.21
N THR A 96 3.91 -14.91 -2.04
CA THR A 96 5.17 -14.98 -1.30
C THR A 96 5.99 -16.21 -1.70
N PRO A 97 7.33 -16.12 -1.84
CA PRO A 97 8.13 -14.89 -1.87
C PRO A 97 7.90 -14.10 -3.15
N PHE A 98 8.07 -12.78 -3.09
CA PHE A 98 7.97 -11.93 -4.28
C PHE A 98 9.11 -10.93 -4.34
N TYR A 99 9.31 -10.37 -5.53
CA TYR A 99 10.30 -9.37 -5.83
C TYR A 99 9.62 -8.20 -6.55
N ASP A 100 9.82 -6.98 -6.06
CA ASP A 100 9.31 -5.79 -6.72
C ASP A 100 10.44 -5.05 -7.45
N THR A 101 10.35 -5.03 -8.78
CA THR A 101 11.36 -4.39 -9.63
C THR A 101 11.44 -2.87 -9.43
N GLN A 102 10.37 -2.20 -8.97
CA GLN A 102 10.38 -0.78 -8.65
C GLN A 102 11.14 -0.51 -7.35
N VAL A 103 10.95 -1.36 -6.34
CA VAL A 103 11.73 -1.29 -5.09
C VAL A 103 13.20 -1.52 -5.39
N ALA A 104 13.51 -2.61 -6.09
CA ALA A 104 14.88 -2.94 -6.46
C ALA A 104 15.59 -1.83 -7.24
N GLU A 105 14.87 -1.15 -8.14
CA GLU A 105 15.43 -0.06 -8.95
C GLU A 105 15.94 1.10 -8.09
N ALA A 106 15.33 1.35 -6.93
CA ALA A 106 15.78 2.35 -5.97
C ALA A 106 17.19 2.04 -5.41
N TYR A 107 17.60 0.78 -5.41
CA TYR A 107 18.93 0.33 -4.98
C TYR A 107 19.89 0.16 -6.17
N VAL A 108 19.38 -0.26 -7.33
CA VAL A 108 20.19 -0.48 -8.53
C VAL A 108 20.67 0.84 -9.11
N SER A 109 19.76 1.72 -9.50
CA SER A 109 20.08 2.99 -10.18
C SER A 109 19.96 4.23 -9.29
N GLY A 110 19.46 4.07 -8.07
CA GLY A 110 19.19 5.19 -7.16
C GLY A 110 17.95 6.00 -7.54
N ARG A 111 17.09 5.50 -8.44
CA ARG A 111 15.87 6.18 -8.87
C ARG A 111 14.67 5.70 -8.07
N TRP A 112 13.99 6.63 -7.41
CA TRP A 112 12.78 6.32 -6.65
C TRP A 112 11.55 6.24 -7.55
N SER A 113 10.68 5.25 -7.30
CA SER A 113 9.33 5.16 -7.91
C SER A 113 9.34 5.22 -9.44
N LEU A 114 10.30 4.56 -10.09
CA LEU A 114 10.38 4.51 -11.54
C LEU A 114 9.21 3.71 -12.10
N SER A 115 8.40 4.31 -12.98
CA SER A 115 7.28 3.63 -13.64
C SER A 115 7.73 2.53 -14.59
N TYR A 116 6.90 1.50 -14.79
CA TYR A 116 7.18 0.37 -15.68
C TYR A 116 7.70 0.78 -17.06
N VAL A 117 7.01 1.69 -17.75
CA VAL A 117 7.43 2.21 -19.08
C VAL A 117 8.86 2.77 -19.06
N LYS A 118 9.21 3.53 -18.02
CA LYS A 118 10.57 4.09 -17.87
C LYS A 118 11.60 3.03 -17.51
N LEU A 119 11.19 2.01 -16.74
CA LEU A 119 12.04 0.88 -16.41
C LEU A 119 12.38 0.09 -17.68
N ILE A 120 11.39 -0.29 -18.48
CA ILE A 120 11.65 -1.02 -19.73
C ILE A 120 12.48 -0.19 -20.71
N MET A 121 12.20 1.10 -20.84
CA MET A 121 13.03 1.99 -21.65
C MET A 121 14.49 1.98 -21.18
N ALA A 122 14.75 2.02 -19.87
CA ALA A 122 16.11 2.02 -19.33
C ALA A 122 16.86 0.69 -19.56
N TYR A 123 16.17 -0.45 -19.50
CA TYR A 123 16.81 -1.77 -19.58
C TYR A 123 16.84 -2.36 -20.99
N ARG A 124 15.86 -2.00 -21.83
CA ARG A 124 15.66 -2.60 -23.17
C ARG A 124 15.67 -1.58 -24.30
N ASN A 125 15.64 -0.28 -24.00
CA ASN A 125 15.48 0.79 -25.00
C ASN A 125 14.24 0.57 -25.90
N ILE A 126 13.14 0.11 -25.29
CA ILE A 126 11.85 -0.13 -25.93
C ILE A 126 10.85 0.89 -25.38
N GLU A 127 10.16 1.58 -26.27
CA GLU A 127 9.02 2.43 -25.91
C GLU A 127 7.76 1.58 -25.77
N ILE A 128 7.14 1.63 -24.59
CA ILE A 128 5.84 1.03 -24.32
C ILE A 128 4.79 2.15 -24.35
N ALA A 129 3.81 2.01 -25.23
CA ALA A 129 2.66 2.91 -25.29
C ALA A 129 1.81 2.79 -24.02
N LYS A 130 1.26 3.90 -23.53
CA LYS A 130 0.44 3.95 -22.31
C LYS A 130 -1.05 3.69 -22.57
N ASP A 131 -1.34 3.00 -23.65
CA ASP A 131 -2.70 2.82 -24.12
C ASP A 131 -3.40 1.79 -23.21
N GLU A 132 -4.72 1.87 -23.02
CA GLU A 132 -5.51 0.91 -22.20
C GLU A 132 -5.39 0.94 -20.66
N THR A 133 -4.50 1.72 -20.04
CA THR A 133 -4.37 1.84 -18.55
C THR A 133 -5.67 2.21 -17.79
N ARG A 134 -6.70 2.70 -18.49
CA ARG A 134 -8.00 3.11 -17.89
C ARG A 134 -9.20 2.43 -18.55
N SER A 135 -8.96 1.35 -19.27
CA SER A 135 -9.99 0.62 -20.01
C SER A 135 -10.90 -0.17 -19.09
N ASP A 136 -12.04 -0.60 -19.64
CA ASP A 136 -12.97 -1.48 -18.94
C ASP A 136 -12.46 -2.92 -19.01
N TRP A 137 -11.74 -3.33 -17.97
CA TRP A 137 -11.17 -4.67 -17.81
C TRP A 137 -12.20 -5.75 -17.44
N LEU A 138 -13.45 -5.38 -17.17
CA LEU A 138 -14.55 -6.33 -16.93
C LEU A 138 -15.33 -6.64 -18.22
N LYS A 139 -15.15 -5.83 -19.27
CA LYS A 139 -15.79 -6.08 -20.56
C LYS A 139 -15.28 -7.38 -21.16
N ARG A 140 -16.19 -8.16 -21.76
CA ARG A 140 -15.86 -9.36 -22.55
C ARG A 140 -16.52 -9.33 -23.93
N PRO A 141 -15.82 -9.83 -24.98
CA PRO A 141 -14.40 -10.20 -24.98
C PRO A 141 -13.49 -8.96 -24.82
N LEU A 142 -12.31 -9.14 -24.23
CA LEU A 142 -11.27 -8.11 -24.27
C LEU A 142 -10.78 -7.90 -25.70
N THR A 143 -10.48 -6.66 -26.06
CA THR A 143 -9.92 -6.32 -27.37
C THR A 143 -8.48 -6.81 -27.51
N ASP A 144 -7.99 -6.96 -28.75
CA ASP A 144 -6.60 -7.36 -28.99
C ASP A 144 -5.60 -6.31 -28.48
N ALA A 145 -5.98 -5.03 -28.47
CA ALA A 145 -5.18 -3.96 -27.88
C ALA A 145 -5.02 -4.14 -26.36
N GLN A 146 -6.13 -4.41 -25.65
CA GLN A 146 -6.10 -4.70 -24.21
C GLN A 146 -5.25 -5.92 -23.89
N LYS A 147 -5.42 -7.03 -24.65
CA LYS A 147 -4.63 -8.25 -24.46
C LYS A 147 -3.14 -8.01 -24.70
N ARG A 148 -2.80 -7.26 -25.76
CA ARG A 148 -1.41 -6.91 -26.07
C ARG A 148 -0.79 -6.04 -24.99
N TYR A 149 -1.51 -5.03 -24.51
CA TYR A 149 -1.07 -4.17 -23.42
C TYR A 149 -0.77 -5.00 -22.16
N ALA A 150 -1.74 -5.78 -21.70
CA ALA A 150 -1.60 -6.65 -20.53
C ALA A 150 -0.42 -7.65 -20.67
N ALA A 151 -0.25 -8.24 -21.85
CA ALA A 151 0.87 -9.15 -22.10
C ALA A 151 2.23 -8.43 -22.02
N LEU A 152 2.31 -7.16 -22.41
CA LEU A 152 3.55 -6.38 -22.37
C LEU A 152 3.97 -6.01 -20.95
N ASP A 153 3.04 -5.91 -19.99
CA ASP A 153 3.36 -5.54 -18.60
C ASP A 153 4.14 -6.65 -17.86
N VAL A 154 4.04 -7.90 -18.32
CA VAL A 154 4.80 -9.04 -17.78
C VAL A 154 5.92 -9.53 -18.69
N ALA A 155 5.94 -9.13 -19.97
CA ALA A 155 6.83 -9.70 -20.98
C ALA A 155 8.33 -9.52 -20.65
N TYR A 156 8.69 -8.39 -20.03
CA TYR A 156 10.10 -8.02 -19.83
C TYR A 156 10.56 -8.10 -18.38
N LEU A 157 9.65 -8.33 -17.43
CA LEU A 157 9.95 -8.27 -16.00
C LEU A 157 10.98 -9.30 -15.55
N ILE A 158 10.98 -10.52 -16.12
CA ILE A 158 11.98 -11.55 -15.77
C ILE A 158 13.40 -11.15 -16.21
N ASP A 159 13.55 -10.58 -17.41
CA ASP A 159 14.87 -10.08 -17.86
C ASP A 159 15.35 -8.93 -16.98
N VAL A 160 14.47 -8.00 -16.63
CA VAL A 160 14.79 -6.91 -15.71
C VAL A 160 15.19 -7.45 -14.34
N TYR A 161 14.43 -8.39 -13.80
CA TYR A 161 14.73 -9.07 -12.53
C TYR A 161 16.14 -9.66 -12.52
N HIS A 162 16.53 -10.43 -13.55
CA HIS A 162 17.87 -11.01 -13.60
C HIS A 162 18.99 -9.96 -13.67
N ARG A 163 18.77 -8.86 -14.39
CA ARG A 163 19.74 -7.76 -14.48
C ARG A 163 19.86 -7.02 -13.15
N GLN A 164 18.74 -6.71 -12.51
CA GLN A 164 18.73 -6.07 -11.18
C GLN A 164 19.37 -6.98 -10.14
N LEU A 165 19.06 -8.29 -10.16
CA LEU A 165 19.65 -9.27 -9.25
C LEU A 165 21.18 -9.30 -9.37
N LYS A 166 21.72 -9.28 -10.59
CA LYS A 166 23.17 -9.21 -10.82
C LYS A 166 23.77 -7.97 -10.16
N THR A 167 23.22 -6.78 -10.44
CA THR A 167 23.75 -5.52 -9.89
C THR A 167 23.58 -5.42 -8.37
N LEU A 168 22.48 -5.91 -7.81
CA LEU A 168 22.27 -5.94 -6.36
C LEU A 168 23.26 -6.86 -5.65
N ASN A 169 23.62 -8.00 -6.25
CA ASN A 169 24.66 -8.88 -5.72
C ASN A 169 26.04 -8.24 -5.81
N GLU A 170 26.38 -7.60 -6.93
CA GLU A 170 27.63 -6.83 -7.08
C GLU A 170 27.75 -5.71 -6.02
N LYS A 171 26.63 -5.09 -5.65
CA LYS A 171 26.54 -4.08 -4.58
C LYS A 171 26.45 -4.65 -3.16
N ASN A 172 26.27 -5.97 -2.98
CA ASN A 172 25.90 -6.60 -1.71
C ASN A 172 24.63 -6.01 -1.05
N MET A 173 23.66 -5.59 -1.87
CA MET A 173 22.42 -4.92 -1.42
C MET A 173 21.15 -5.73 -1.70
N LEU A 174 21.27 -6.98 -2.15
CA LEU A 174 20.11 -7.83 -2.43
C LEU A 174 19.22 -7.99 -1.18
N ALA A 175 19.82 -8.29 -0.03
CA ALA A 175 19.08 -8.45 1.23
C ALA A 175 18.32 -7.16 1.61
N TRP A 176 18.88 -5.99 1.32
CA TRP A 176 18.26 -4.70 1.63
C TRP A 176 17.01 -4.47 0.77
N ALA A 177 17.10 -4.78 -0.53
CA ALA A 177 15.98 -4.67 -1.44
C ALA A 177 14.85 -5.66 -1.11
N LEU A 178 15.20 -6.89 -0.72
CA LEU A 178 14.22 -7.91 -0.31
C LEU A 178 13.51 -7.53 1.00
N GLU A 179 14.24 -7.01 1.99
CA GLU A 179 13.65 -6.48 3.23
C GLU A 179 12.60 -5.40 2.94
N ASP A 180 12.87 -4.52 1.97
CA ASP A 180 11.92 -3.47 1.56
C ASP A 180 10.75 -4.01 0.71
N CYS A 181 10.93 -5.10 -0.03
CA CYS A 181 9.82 -5.81 -0.67
C CYS A 181 8.88 -6.39 0.39
N ASP A 182 9.43 -7.09 1.39
CA ASP A 182 8.65 -7.67 2.49
C ASP A 182 7.90 -6.60 3.30
N ALA A 183 8.52 -5.41 3.46
CA ALA A 183 7.89 -4.28 4.11
C ALA A 183 6.60 -3.80 3.40
N ILE A 184 6.42 -4.07 2.10
CA ILE A 184 5.17 -3.77 1.38
C ILE A 184 4.02 -4.59 1.96
N THR A 185 4.23 -5.88 2.23
CA THR A 185 3.21 -6.76 2.83
C THR A 185 2.81 -6.26 4.21
N HIS A 186 3.79 -5.86 5.03
CA HIS A 186 3.52 -5.28 6.34
C HIS A 186 2.70 -3.99 6.23
N GLN A 187 3.10 -3.09 5.31
CA GLN A 187 2.39 -1.84 5.07
C GLN A 187 0.96 -2.06 4.58
N TYR A 188 0.74 -3.04 3.71
CA TYR A 188 -0.59 -3.45 3.27
C TYR A 188 -1.48 -3.85 4.46
N ARG A 189 -1.00 -4.74 5.34
CA ARG A 189 -1.74 -5.18 6.54
C ARG A 189 -2.08 -4.03 7.50
N LEU A 190 -1.16 -3.07 7.68
CA LEU A 190 -1.42 -1.88 8.49
C LEU A 190 -2.49 -0.97 7.86
N ASN A 191 -2.41 -0.77 6.54
CA ASN A 191 -3.34 0.09 5.82
C ASN A 191 -4.76 -0.46 5.78
N THR A 192 -4.94 -1.78 5.76
CA THR A 192 -6.26 -2.42 5.75
C THR A 192 -6.91 -2.50 7.15
N ASN A 193 -6.13 -2.30 8.22
CA ASN A 193 -6.63 -2.34 9.59
C ASN A 193 -7.16 -0.97 10.07
N ALA A 194 -8.48 -0.85 10.17
CA ALA A 194 -9.16 0.37 10.64
C ALA A 194 -8.80 0.78 12.07
N GLU A 195 -8.48 -0.19 12.94
CA GLU A 195 -8.10 0.08 14.34
C GLU A 195 -6.74 0.76 14.46
N ILE A 196 -5.91 0.67 13.41
CA ILE A 196 -4.58 1.27 13.37
C ILE A 196 -4.61 2.57 12.59
N ASN A 197 -5.27 2.59 11.43
CA ASN A 197 -5.12 3.68 10.46
C ASN A 197 -6.02 4.91 10.75
N TRP A 198 -6.98 4.83 11.67
CA TRP A 198 -7.93 5.91 11.99
C TRP A 198 -7.23 7.22 12.42
N SER A 199 -6.07 7.13 13.05
CA SER A 199 -5.27 8.26 13.52
C SER A 199 -4.72 9.12 12.37
N ASN A 200 -4.71 8.59 11.14
CA ASN A 200 -4.29 9.33 9.94
C ASN A 200 -5.34 10.33 9.44
N VAL A 201 -6.55 10.38 10.03
CA VAL A 201 -7.55 11.40 9.69
C VAL A 201 -6.95 12.78 9.91
N LYS A 202 -6.96 13.59 8.85
CA LYS A 202 -6.33 14.92 8.85
C LYS A 202 -6.87 15.76 10.01
N SER A 203 -5.95 16.34 10.79
CA SER A 203 -6.27 17.19 11.95
C SER A 203 -7.00 16.48 13.10
N ALA A 204 -7.02 15.14 13.16
CA ALA A 204 -7.57 14.40 14.30
C ALA A 204 -6.92 14.80 15.64
N TRP A 205 -5.61 15.13 15.64
CA TRP A 205 -4.88 15.63 16.81
C TRP A 205 -5.44 16.90 17.45
N ARG A 206 -6.33 17.63 16.76
CA ARG A 206 -7.00 18.83 17.31
C ARG A 206 -8.23 18.53 18.16
N LEU A 207 -8.69 17.27 18.17
CA LEU A 207 -9.88 16.86 18.91
C LEU A 207 -9.53 16.57 20.37
N SER A 208 -10.48 16.81 21.27
CA SER A 208 -10.37 16.36 22.67
C SER A 208 -10.40 14.82 22.74
N PRO A 209 -9.89 14.19 23.83
CA PRO A 209 -9.96 12.74 24.02
C PRO A 209 -11.35 12.15 23.79
N LYS A 210 -12.40 12.83 24.27
CA LYS A 210 -13.80 12.42 24.07
C LYS A 210 -14.22 12.46 22.59
N SER A 211 -13.97 13.57 21.90
CA SER A 211 -14.24 13.69 20.46
C SER A 211 -13.41 12.72 19.62
N LEU A 212 -12.17 12.45 20.04
CA LEU A 212 -11.27 11.51 19.39
C LEU A 212 -11.78 10.07 19.52
N THR A 213 -12.34 9.72 20.67
CA THR A 213 -13.02 8.45 20.92
C THR A 213 -14.18 8.27 19.93
N LEU A 214 -15.03 9.30 19.79
CA LEU A 214 -16.12 9.29 18.82
C LEU A 214 -15.60 9.15 17.37
N LEU A 215 -14.56 9.90 17.00
CA LEU A 215 -13.94 9.79 15.67
C LEU A 215 -13.46 8.37 15.38
N ARG A 216 -12.72 7.76 16.31
CA ARG A 216 -12.20 6.39 16.17
C ARG A 216 -13.34 5.40 15.95
N LEU A 217 -14.36 5.43 16.81
CA LEU A 217 -15.50 4.51 16.73
C LEU A 217 -16.27 4.64 15.40
N LEU A 218 -16.57 5.88 14.98
CA LEU A 218 -17.24 6.11 13.71
C LEU A 218 -16.37 5.74 12.50
N PHE A 219 -15.05 5.94 12.59
CA PHE A 219 -14.11 5.53 11.54
C PHE A 219 -14.12 4.02 11.35
N ILE A 220 -14.04 3.24 12.44
CA ILE A 220 -14.06 1.78 12.42
C ILE A 220 -15.42 1.28 11.92
N TRP A 221 -16.52 1.84 12.41
CA TRP A 221 -17.86 1.50 11.95
C TRP A 221 -18.02 1.77 10.45
N ARG A 222 -17.56 2.93 9.97
CA ARG A 222 -17.61 3.28 8.55
C ARG A 222 -16.83 2.27 7.71
N ASP A 223 -15.63 1.87 8.14
CA ASP A 223 -14.82 0.88 7.41
C ASP A 223 -15.57 -0.46 7.31
N LYS A 224 -16.14 -0.95 8.42
CA LYS A 224 -16.97 -2.16 8.45
C LYS A 224 -18.19 -2.05 7.52
N THR A 225 -18.88 -0.92 7.54
CA THR A 225 -20.06 -0.66 6.70
C THR A 225 -19.69 -0.63 5.23
N ALA A 226 -18.62 0.09 4.88
CA ALA A 226 -18.14 0.21 3.50
C ALA A 226 -17.73 -1.14 2.92
N ARG A 227 -17.11 -2.01 3.74
CA ARG A 227 -16.78 -3.40 3.37
C ARG A 227 -18.02 -4.27 3.19
N ALA A 228 -18.97 -4.20 4.12
CA ALA A 228 -20.18 -5.02 4.11
C ALA A 228 -21.09 -4.67 2.92
N GLU A 229 -21.21 -3.39 2.58
CA GLU A 229 -22.01 -2.90 1.45
C GLU A 229 -21.23 -2.89 0.13
N ASP A 230 -19.93 -3.21 0.16
CA ASP A 230 -18.97 -3.08 -0.95
C ASP A 230 -19.07 -1.74 -1.68
N VAL A 231 -18.95 -0.64 -0.92
CA VAL A 231 -18.97 0.73 -1.44
C VAL A 231 -17.74 1.53 -0.99
N PRO A 232 -17.29 2.54 -1.74
CA PRO A 232 -16.19 3.40 -1.31
C PRO A 232 -16.47 4.02 0.06
N LYS A 233 -15.44 4.07 0.93
CA LYS A 233 -15.57 4.62 2.30
C LYS A 233 -16.23 6.01 2.32
N GLY A 234 -15.88 6.86 1.37
CA GLY A 234 -16.44 8.22 1.24
C GLY A 234 -17.92 8.28 0.86
N GLN A 235 -18.45 7.23 0.23
CA GLN A 235 -19.88 7.09 -0.06
C GLN A 235 -20.69 6.79 1.21
N VAL A 236 -20.11 6.04 2.15
CA VAL A 236 -20.66 5.92 3.51
C VAL A 236 -20.58 7.28 4.19
N ILE A 237 -19.38 7.72 4.60
CA ILE A 237 -19.12 9.06 5.16
C ILE A 237 -17.66 9.46 4.85
N LYS A 238 -17.44 10.68 4.34
CA LYS A 238 -16.08 11.19 4.08
C LYS A 238 -15.30 11.42 5.37
N ASP A 239 -13.97 11.31 5.32
CA ASP A 239 -13.08 11.59 6.48
C ASP A 239 -13.34 12.97 7.10
N ARG A 240 -13.50 14.01 6.27
CA ARG A 240 -13.79 15.38 6.73
C ARG A 240 -15.12 15.45 7.48
N THR A 241 -16.15 14.76 7.00
CA THR A 241 -17.46 14.72 7.65
C THR A 241 -17.38 13.95 8.97
N LEU A 242 -16.69 12.81 9.04
CA LEU A 242 -16.44 12.09 10.30
C LEU A 242 -15.75 13.00 11.34
N TRP A 243 -14.71 13.72 10.92
CA TRP A 243 -14.03 14.68 11.78
C TRP A 243 -14.94 15.82 12.24
N ALA A 244 -15.78 16.34 11.34
CA ALA A 244 -16.73 17.40 11.65
C ALA A 244 -17.82 16.93 12.63
N ILE A 245 -18.35 15.70 12.48
CA ILE A 245 -19.27 15.07 13.43
C ILE A 245 -18.58 14.97 14.80
N ALA A 246 -17.35 14.46 14.84
CA ALA A 246 -16.60 14.29 16.08
C ALA A 246 -16.32 15.61 16.81
N LYS A 247 -16.03 16.68 16.05
CA LYS A 247 -15.82 18.03 16.59
C LYS A 247 -17.13 18.66 17.08
N LEU A 248 -18.21 18.50 16.33
CA LEU A 248 -19.52 19.07 16.68
C LEU A 248 -20.15 18.33 17.88
N PHE A 249 -19.92 17.01 17.95
CA PHE A 249 -20.46 16.11 18.97
C PHE A 249 -22.00 16.23 19.10
N PRO A 250 -22.76 15.88 18.04
CA PRO A 250 -24.19 16.19 17.96
C PRO A 250 -25.05 15.34 18.89
N ASP A 251 -26.03 15.96 19.54
CA ASP A 251 -26.98 15.35 20.48
C ASP A 251 -28.36 15.05 19.88
N SER A 252 -28.62 15.51 18.65
CA SER A 252 -29.91 15.38 17.98
C SER A 252 -29.76 15.35 16.47
N HIS A 253 -30.80 14.87 15.77
CA HIS A 253 -30.83 14.91 14.31
C HIS A 253 -30.72 16.32 13.73
N ASN A 254 -31.25 17.34 14.42
CA ASN A 254 -31.13 18.74 14.00
C ASN A 254 -29.67 19.17 14.05
N THR A 255 -28.98 18.95 15.17
CA THR A 255 -27.56 19.28 15.31
C THR A 255 -26.72 18.52 14.28
N LEU A 256 -26.96 17.21 14.13
CA LEU A 256 -26.25 16.37 13.16
C LEU A 256 -26.40 16.88 11.71
N SER A 257 -27.60 17.33 11.32
CA SER A 257 -27.87 17.85 9.97
C SER A 257 -27.07 19.10 9.60
N ARG A 258 -26.52 19.82 10.59
CA ARG A 258 -25.67 21.01 10.39
C ARG A 258 -24.21 20.65 10.12
N THR A 259 -23.88 19.36 10.14
CA THR A 259 -22.50 18.91 9.96
C THR A 259 -22.04 19.11 8.53
N GLU A 260 -20.81 19.59 8.38
CA GLU A 260 -20.21 19.89 7.08
C GLU A 260 -20.17 18.65 6.16
N GLU A 261 -20.57 18.85 4.91
CA GLU A 261 -20.55 17.83 3.84
C GLU A 261 -21.39 16.56 4.09
N MET A 262 -22.29 16.57 5.07
CA MET A 262 -23.24 15.48 5.30
C MET A 262 -24.44 15.60 4.37
N THR A 263 -24.66 14.59 3.52
CA THR A 263 -25.83 14.59 2.60
C THR A 263 -27.10 14.16 3.33
N GLY A 264 -28.28 14.59 2.86
CA GLY A 264 -29.56 14.16 3.42
C GLY A 264 -29.78 12.64 3.35
N ARG A 265 -29.24 11.97 2.31
CA ARG A 265 -29.25 10.51 2.21
C ARG A 265 -28.43 9.87 3.34
N GLN A 266 -27.20 10.35 3.56
CA GLN A 266 -26.34 9.83 4.63
C GLN A 266 -26.96 10.09 6.02
N HIS A 267 -27.59 11.25 6.22
CA HIS A 267 -28.32 11.54 7.46
C HIS A 267 -29.46 10.57 7.71
N ARG A 268 -30.29 10.31 6.70
CA ARG A 268 -31.38 9.33 6.81
C ARG A 268 -30.89 7.91 7.07
N LEU A 269 -29.80 7.49 6.45
CA LEU A 269 -29.28 6.12 6.57
C LEU A 269 -28.50 5.88 7.87
N TYR A 270 -27.68 6.86 8.27
CA TYR A 270 -26.65 6.64 9.30
C TYR A 270 -26.86 7.50 10.55
N GLY A 271 -27.82 8.42 10.55
CA GLY A 271 -28.02 9.37 11.64
C GLY A 271 -28.26 8.72 13.00
N GLU A 272 -29.13 7.71 13.05
CA GLU A 272 -29.42 6.94 14.26
C GLU A 272 -28.17 6.24 14.82
N HIS A 273 -27.37 5.63 13.95
CA HIS A 273 -26.12 4.98 14.37
C HIS A 273 -25.12 5.99 14.94
N ILE A 274 -24.98 7.15 14.31
CA ILE A 274 -24.09 8.21 14.76
C ILE A 274 -24.51 8.70 16.14
N LEU A 275 -25.80 9.04 16.33
CA LEU A 275 -26.31 9.52 17.62
C LEU A 275 -26.21 8.45 18.72
N LYS A 276 -26.46 7.18 18.38
CA LYS A 276 -26.23 6.06 19.31
C LYS A 276 -24.76 5.98 19.74
N THR A 277 -23.82 6.17 18.81
CA THR A 277 -22.37 6.17 19.11
C THR A 277 -22.00 7.37 19.97
N VAL A 278 -22.59 8.54 19.73
CA VAL A 278 -22.42 9.73 20.58
C VAL A 278 -22.89 9.43 22.02
N ASN A 279 -24.08 8.85 22.18
CA ASN A 279 -24.61 8.50 23.49
C ASN A 279 -23.72 7.47 24.23
N MET A 280 -23.24 6.44 23.52
CA MET A 280 -22.28 5.51 24.09
C MET A 280 -21.02 6.22 24.59
N VAL A 281 -20.48 7.18 23.83
CA VAL A 281 -19.31 7.98 24.27
C VAL A 281 -19.63 8.91 25.45
N ASN A 282 -20.89 9.33 25.61
CA ASN A 282 -21.32 10.10 26.78
C ASN A 282 -21.37 9.27 28.07
N GLU A 283 -21.59 7.95 27.96
CA GLU A 283 -21.64 7.03 29.10
C GLU A 283 -20.25 6.59 29.58
N LEU A 284 -19.22 6.73 28.75
CA LEU A 284 -17.84 6.40 29.07
C LEU A 284 -17.23 7.38 30.09
N SER A 285 -16.44 6.84 31.03
CA SER A 285 -15.65 7.64 31.97
C SER A 285 -14.39 8.22 31.29
N PRO A 286 -13.79 9.30 31.85
CA PRO A 286 -12.64 9.96 31.22
C PRO A 286 -11.40 9.08 31.00
N ASP A 287 -11.22 8.05 31.81
CA ASP A 287 -10.14 7.07 31.70
C ASP A 287 -10.35 6.04 30.57
N GLU A 288 -11.58 5.89 30.09
CA GLU A 288 -11.92 5.04 28.93
C GLU A 288 -11.71 5.77 27.59
N TYR A 289 -11.49 7.09 27.61
CA TYR A 289 -11.31 7.87 26.40
C TYR A 289 -10.00 7.54 25.69
N GLN A 290 -10.05 7.65 24.37
CA GLN A 290 -8.87 7.59 23.52
C GLN A 290 -7.87 8.68 23.92
N LEU A 291 -6.63 8.25 24.18
CA LEU A 291 -5.52 9.17 24.47
C LEU A 291 -5.32 10.15 23.31
N SER A 292 -4.96 11.38 23.66
CA SER A 292 -4.61 12.43 22.71
C SER A 292 -3.57 11.94 21.71
N LEU A 293 -3.77 12.28 20.44
CA LEU A 293 -2.77 12.01 19.41
C LEU A 293 -1.57 12.94 19.55
N GLU A 294 -0.46 12.50 18.97
CA GLU A 294 0.76 13.29 18.86
C GLU A 294 0.49 14.62 18.13
N LEU A 295 0.91 15.72 18.76
CA LEU A 295 0.86 17.06 18.17
C LEU A 295 1.88 17.14 17.04
N PRO A 296 1.60 17.85 15.92
CA PRO A 296 2.59 18.09 14.89
C PRO A 296 3.87 18.69 15.45
N LEU A 297 5.00 18.35 14.84
CA LEU A 297 6.29 18.92 15.22
C LEU A 297 6.24 20.47 15.23
N PRO A 298 6.86 21.11 16.24
CA PRO A 298 6.92 22.55 16.32
C PRO A 298 7.74 23.13 15.16
N SER A 299 7.46 24.37 14.76
CA SER A 299 8.15 25.00 13.62
C SER A 299 9.67 25.07 13.80
N GLN A 300 10.14 25.17 15.04
CA GLN A 300 11.56 25.17 15.40
C GLN A 300 12.28 23.85 15.05
N ALA A 301 11.55 22.72 14.98
CA ALA A 301 12.11 21.44 14.54
C ALA A 301 12.31 21.35 13.02
N GLY A 302 11.89 22.37 12.26
CA GLY A 302 12.00 22.44 10.81
C GLY A 302 13.45 22.43 10.32
N GLU A 303 14.35 23.17 10.98
CA GLU A 303 15.77 23.19 10.61
C GLU A 303 16.44 21.84 10.85
N LEU A 304 16.15 21.17 11.97
CA LEU A 304 16.63 19.81 12.23
C LEU A 304 16.11 18.82 11.18
N SER A 305 14.82 18.90 10.85
CA SER A 305 14.22 18.07 9.80
C SER A 305 14.90 18.25 8.45
N LYS A 306 15.27 19.49 8.10
CA LYS A 306 15.99 19.82 6.86
C LYS A 306 17.42 19.30 6.89
N ALA A 307 18.11 19.45 8.02
CA ALA A 307 19.47 18.96 8.20
C ALA A 307 19.56 17.43 8.13
N ILE A 308 18.62 16.70 8.74
CA ILE A 308 18.55 15.24 8.65
C ILE A 308 18.29 14.80 7.21
N LYS A 309 17.37 15.45 6.49
CA LYS A 309 17.12 15.14 5.07
C LYS A 309 18.35 15.34 4.20
N ALA A 310 19.09 16.43 4.41
CA ALA A 310 20.34 16.69 3.70
C ALA A 310 21.37 15.59 3.97
N PHE A 311 21.57 15.24 5.24
CA PHE A 311 22.45 14.14 5.65
C PHE A 311 22.06 12.80 5.01
N VAL A 312 20.76 12.45 5.02
CA VAL A 312 20.25 11.24 4.36
C VAL A 312 20.52 11.27 2.86
N THR A 313 20.34 12.42 2.21
CA THR A 313 20.59 12.57 0.77
C THR A 313 22.06 12.32 0.44
N ASP A 314 22.98 12.88 1.23
CA ASP A 314 24.41 12.68 1.06
C ASP A 314 24.82 11.22 1.32
N LYS A 315 24.28 10.62 2.39
CA LYS A 315 24.53 9.21 2.72
C LYS A 315 23.98 8.28 1.64
N ALA A 316 22.78 8.52 1.13
CA ALA A 316 22.19 7.76 0.03
C ALA A 316 23.02 7.86 -1.25
N LYS A 317 23.57 9.04 -1.55
CA LYS A 317 24.49 9.25 -2.68
C LYS A 317 25.78 8.42 -2.52
N VAL A 318 26.35 8.36 -1.32
CA VAL A 318 27.53 7.53 -1.02
C VAL A 318 27.21 6.05 -1.18
N LEU A 319 26.05 5.61 -0.70
CA LEU A 319 25.57 4.23 -0.85
C LEU A 319 25.11 3.90 -2.28
N GLY A 320 24.90 4.91 -3.14
CA GLY A 320 24.39 4.73 -4.49
C GLY A 320 22.96 4.20 -4.53
N ILE A 321 22.10 4.64 -3.60
CA ILE A 321 20.67 4.29 -3.51
C ILE A 321 19.80 5.55 -3.53
N ALA A 322 18.49 5.39 -3.74
CA ALA A 322 17.55 6.50 -3.68
C ALA A 322 17.43 7.04 -2.24
N PRO A 323 17.41 8.36 -2.02
CA PRO A 323 17.21 8.95 -0.68
C PRO A 323 15.92 8.48 0.00
N GLU A 324 14.86 8.26 -0.76
CA GLU A 324 13.57 7.78 -0.25
C GLU A 324 13.59 6.30 0.17
N ALA A 325 14.48 5.49 -0.42
CA ALA A 325 14.73 4.13 0.04
C ALA A 325 15.55 4.14 1.35
N ALA A 326 16.46 5.10 1.50
CA ALA A 326 17.23 5.28 2.74
C ALA A 326 16.32 5.70 3.91
N LEU A 327 15.47 6.72 3.74
CA LEU A 327 14.54 7.16 4.77
C LEU A 327 13.24 7.72 4.17
N LYS A 328 12.11 7.06 4.42
CA LYS A 328 10.79 7.52 4.03
C LYS A 328 10.35 8.69 4.92
N LYS A 329 9.53 9.58 4.36
CA LYS A 329 8.98 10.75 5.08
C LYS A 329 8.29 10.39 6.41
N LYS A 330 7.55 9.28 6.46
CA LYS A 330 6.86 8.81 7.68
C LYS A 330 7.82 8.41 8.81
N GLN A 331 9.07 8.09 8.49
CA GLN A 331 10.10 7.66 9.45
C GLN A 331 10.92 8.83 9.99
N LEU A 332 10.85 9.99 9.34
CA LEU A 332 11.58 11.18 9.78
C LEU A 332 10.98 11.78 11.06
N ASP A 333 9.65 11.80 11.18
CA ASP A 333 8.95 12.45 12.30
C ASP A 333 9.36 11.83 13.66
N PRO A 334 9.37 10.49 13.84
CA PRO A 334 9.86 9.87 15.08
C PRO A 334 11.30 10.22 15.43
N LEU A 335 12.19 10.30 14.44
CA LEU A 335 13.61 10.66 14.66
C LEU A 335 13.74 12.11 15.13
N VAL A 336 13.02 13.02 14.49
CA VAL A 336 13.07 14.44 14.84
C VAL A 336 12.48 14.65 16.24
N ARG A 337 11.38 13.97 16.60
CA ARG A 337 10.82 13.99 17.95
C ARG A 337 11.82 13.56 19.00
N HIS A 338 12.47 12.41 18.79
CA HIS A 338 13.48 11.90 19.69
C HIS A 338 14.62 12.92 19.91
N LEU A 339 15.18 13.44 18.82
CA LEU A 339 16.32 14.35 18.86
C LEU A 339 15.97 15.76 19.36
N PHE A 340 14.76 16.24 19.06
CA PHE A 340 14.33 17.60 19.40
C PHE A 340 13.65 17.69 20.76
N LEU A 341 12.69 16.80 21.02
CA LEU A 341 11.81 16.78 22.20
C LEU A 341 12.30 15.82 23.30
N GLY A 342 13.23 14.90 22.99
CA GLY A 342 13.70 13.90 23.96
C GLY A 342 12.72 12.74 24.18
N GLU A 343 11.74 12.58 23.29
CA GLU A 343 10.78 11.47 23.34
C GLU A 343 11.48 10.12 23.10
N ALA A 344 10.92 9.03 23.64
CA ALA A 344 11.46 7.69 23.41
C ALA A 344 11.34 7.31 21.93
N LEU A 345 12.43 6.87 21.31
CA LEU A 345 12.41 6.41 19.93
C LEU A 345 11.89 4.97 19.86
N ASN A 346 10.71 4.80 19.27
CA ASN A 346 10.14 3.47 19.06
C ASN A 346 10.58 2.90 17.69
N LEU A 347 11.52 1.95 17.71
CA LEU A 347 12.07 1.29 16.51
C LEU A 347 11.28 0.04 16.06
N ILE A 348 10.06 -0.18 16.57
CA ILE A 348 9.28 -1.39 16.29
C ILE A 348 8.93 -1.61 14.79
N PRO A 349 8.65 -0.60 13.94
CA PRO A 349 8.29 -0.89 12.56
C PRO A 349 9.46 -1.56 11.80
N PRO A 350 9.24 -2.63 11.03
CA PRO A 350 10.29 -3.30 10.23
C PRO A 350 11.09 -2.33 9.36
N THR A 351 10.42 -1.27 8.94
CA THR A 351 11.00 -0.22 8.11
C THR A 351 12.14 0.55 8.78
N MET A 352 12.33 0.51 10.10
CA MET A 352 13.44 1.19 10.82
C MET A 352 14.45 0.21 11.45
N THR A 353 14.34 -1.08 11.13
CA THR A 353 15.23 -2.13 11.63
C THR A 353 16.24 -2.56 10.54
N GLY A 354 16.90 -3.71 10.75
CA GLY A 354 17.79 -4.32 9.76
C GLY A 354 18.96 -3.42 9.36
N TRP A 355 19.29 -3.44 8.07
CA TRP A 355 20.38 -2.64 7.51
C TRP A 355 20.15 -1.14 7.68
N ARG A 356 18.89 -0.70 7.61
CA ARG A 356 18.57 0.73 7.68
C ARG A 356 18.90 1.29 9.05
N LYS A 357 18.73 0.49 10.11
CA LYS A 357 19.14 0.88 11.45
C LYS A 357 20.64 1.21 11.49
N SER A 358 21.49 0.29 11.06
CA SER A 358 22.95 0.45 11.13
C SER A 358 23.47 1.51 10.16
N GLU A 359 22.93 1.58 8.94
CA GLU A 359 23.47 2.43 7.88
C GLU A 359 22.88 3.84 7.85
N ILE A 360 21.65 4.03 8.33
CA ILE A 360 20.93 5.30 8.23
C ILE A 360 20.57 5.84 9.61
N ILE A 361 19.85 5.06 10.43
CA ILE A 361 19.29 5.56 11.69
C ILE A 361 20.38 5.86 12.73
N ASP A 362 21.26 4.90 13.03
CA ASP A 362 22.31 5.07 14.03
C ASP A 362 23.26 6.25 13.66
N PRO A 363 23.69 6.42 12.39
CA PRO A 363 24.44 7.61 11.98
C PRO A 363 23.70 8.94 12.14
N ILE A 364 22.38 8.98 11.90
CA ILE A 364 21.57 10.17 12.20
C ILE A 364 21.63 10.48 13.69
N LEU A 365 21.38 9.47 14.54
CA LEU A 365 21.38 9.64 15.99
C LEU A 365 22.75 10.12 16.49
N GLN A 366 23.84 9.54 16.02
CA GLN A 366 25.19 9.95 16.39
C GLN A 366 25.52 11.38 15.95
N ARG A 367 25.08 11.79 14.76
CA ARG A 367 25.40 13.10 14.19
C ARG A 367 24.62 14.25 14.84
N PHE A 368 23.38 13.98 15.23
CA PHE A 368 22.40 14.99 15.64
C PHE A 368 21.95 14.87 17.10
N ALA A 369 22.45 13.89 17.86
CA ALA A 369 22.27 13.85 19.31
C ALA A 369 22.76 15.16 19.93
N LYS A 370 21.97 15.72 20.86
CA LYS A 370 22.42 16.84 21.69
C LYS A 370 23.52 16.31 22.61
N ALA A 371 24.65 17.04 22.65
CA ALA A 371 25.74 16.78 23.59
C ALA A 371 25.29 16.95 25.04
#